data_AF-A0A7S4I0E9-F1
#
_entry.id   AF-A0A7S4I0E9-F1
#
_cell.length_a   1.000
_cell.length_b   1.000
_cell.length_c   1.000
_cell.angle_alpha   90.00
_cell.angle_beta   90.00
_cell.angle_gamma   90.00
#
_symmetry.space_group_name_H-M   'P 1'
#
loop_
_entity.id
_entity.type
_entity.pdbx_description
1 polymer ?
#
loop_
_entity_poly.entity_id
_entity_poly.type
_entity_poly.pdbx_seq_one_letter_code
_entity_poly.pdbx_strand_id
1 'polypeptide(L)'
;MAAGLSSILALGIIERDTNSDVMLTWSYPIIDAEVEKVLLSRANLAGDFVPFTFSKFNNQWIYIVSTPVEHEEEEPTDEEEEDKLSNDTGKEYSGPLGRVEAFSICMLCKDYNPEMYATLCKLFVDVYKKTGTPINVLQGFLRVLTSGKVGDFDQEDFPARDALLATSIKDIIKIFGIEIILLWTALMMKKRVVVYCDKSSTLLRVIRSFPLFIWHRRDWDLLHPFTNMVRTLFFVHHLLM
;
A
#
# COMPACT_ATOMS: atom_id res chain seq x y z
N MET A 1 -15.13 -6.97 -22.38
CA MET A 1 -15.64 -7.44 -21.08
C MET A 1 -15.08 -6.51 -20.03
N ALA A 2 -15.96 -5.79 -19.32
CA ALA A 2 -15.57 -4.78 -18.34
C ALA A 2 -14.80 -5.43 -17.18
N ALA A 3 -13.47 -5.34 -17.21
CA ALA A 3 -12.58 -5.90 -16.21
C ALA A 3 -12.35 -4.94 -15.02
N GLY A 4 -13.10 -3.84 -14.93
CA GLY A 4 -12.76 -2.76 -14.04
C GLY A 4 -13.19 -2.94 -12.57
N LEU A 5 -14.39 -3.46 -12.32
CA LEU A 5 -15.02 -3.32 -11.00
C LEU A 5 -15.01 -4.59 -10.15
N SER A 6 -14.73 -5.74 -10.76
CA SER A 6 -14.77 -7.06 -10.10
C SER A 6 -13.44 -7.51 -9.50
N SER A 7 -12.40 -6.69 -9.62
CA SER A 7 -11.05 -7.04 -9.19
C SER A 7 -10.73 -6.57 -7.77
N ILE A 8 -11.38 -5.52 -7.28
CA ILE A 8 -11.21 -5.03 -5.91
C ILE A 8 -11.95 -5.97 -4.95
N LEU A 9 -11.22 -6.42 -3.93
CA LEU A 9 -11.68 -7.39 -2.94
C LEU A 9 -12.11 -6.73 -1.64
N ALA A 10 -11.27 -5.86 -1.09
CA ALA A 10 -11.53 -5.17 0.17
C ALA A 10 -10.73 -3.88 0.30
N LEU A 11 -11.20 -3.02 1.18
CA LEU A 11 -10.57 -1.79 1.63
C LEU A 11 -10.37 -1.87 3.14
N GLY A 12 -9.24 -1.40 3.65
CA GLY A 12 -8.98 -1.27 5.08
C GLY A 12 -8.29 0.04 5.43
N ILE A 13 -8.43 0.42 6.70
CA ILE A 13 -7.80 1.58 7.30
C ILE A 13 -6.99 1.08 8.49
N ILE A 14 -5.71 1.39 8.48
CA ILE A 14 -4.76 1.07 9.55
C ILE A 14 -4.35 2.39 10.17
N GLU A 15 -4.38 2.48 11.48
CA GLU A 15 -3.96 3.68 12.21
C GLU A 15 -2.83 3.36 13.16
N ARG A 16 -1.96 4.35 13.35
CA ARG A 16 -1.00 4.45 14.43
C ARG A 16 -1.45 5.53 15.39
N ASP A 17 -1.83 5.13 16.60
CA ASP A 17 -2.22 6.04 17.67
C ASP A 17 -0.96 6.67 18.31
N THR A 18 -1.17 7.73 19.08
CA THR A 18 -0.20 8.40 19.97
C THR A 18 0.49 7.47 20.96
N ASN A 19 -0.14 6.35 21.30
CA ASN A 19 0.47 5.27 22.10
C ASN A 19 1.44 4.38 21.28
N SER A 20 1.72 4.75 20.03
CA SER A 20 2.50 3.96 19.06
C SER A 20 1.92 2.58 18.72
N ASP A 21 0.68 2.32 19.10
CA ASP A 21 -0.02 1.08 18.71
C ASP A 21 -0.51 1.19 17.27
N VAL A 22 -0.37 0.11 16.51
CA VAL A 22 -0.73 0.03 15.09
C VAL A 22 -1.78 -1.05 14.88
N MET A 23 -2.98 -0.65 14.49
CA MET A 23 -4.11 -1.56 14.35
C MET A 23 -4.96 -1.29 13.11
N LEU A 24 -5.61 -2.33 12.59
CA LEU A 24 -6.63 -2.21 11.57
C LEU A 24 -7.92 -1.70 12.22
N THR A 25 -8.21 -0.41 12.08
CA THR A 25 -9.37 0.24 12.73
C THR A 25 -10.67 -0.05 12.01
N TRP A 26 -10.60 -0.23 10.70
CA TRP A 26 -11.78 -0.47 9.88
C TRP A 26 -11.45 -1.27 8.61
N SER A 27 -12.37 -2.13 8.19
CA SER A 27 -12.30 -2.78 6.88
C SER A 27 -13.66 -3.10 6.31
N TYR A 28 -13.73 -3.13 4.98
CA TYR A 28 -14.90 -3.58 4.23
C TYR A 28 -14.51 -4.18 2.86
N PRO A 29 -15.00 -5.39 2.53
CA PRO A 29 -15.55 -6.40 3.44
C PRO A 29 -14.56 -6.81 4.53
N ILE A 30 -14.99 -7.63 5.49
CA ILE A 30 -14.14 -8.13 6.57
C ILE A 30 -12.91 -8.82 5.98
N ILE A 31 -11.72 -8.42 6.45
CA ILE A 31 -10.44 -8.99 6.06
C ILE A 31 -10.11 -10.16 6.99
N ASP A 32 -9.59 -11.24 6.43
CA ASP A 32 -9.16 -12.41 7.20
C ASP A 32 -7.93 -12.11 8.06
N ALA A 33 -7.84 -12.73 9.24
CA ALA A 33 -6.81 -12.45 10.24
C ALA A 33 -5.38 -12.71 9.74
N GLU A 34 -5.20 -13.67 8.82
CA GLU A 34 -3.90 -13.89 8.17
C GLU A 34 -3.50 -12.71 7.29
N VAL A 35 -4.44 -12.19 6.50
CA VAL A 35 -4.21 -11.07 5.60
C VAL A 35 -4.01 -9.78 6.40
N GLU A 36 -4.77 -9.59 7.49
CA GLU A 36 -4.61 -8.47 8.42
C GLU A 36 -3.18 -8.40 8.99
N LYS A 37 -2.63 -9.52 9.48
CA LYS A 37 -1.24 -9.58 9.97
C LYS A 37 -0.24 -9.18 8.90
N VAL A 38 -0.48 -9.61 7.64
CA VAL A 38 0.34 -9.20 6.51
C VAL A 38 0.21 -7.69 6.30
N LEU A 39 -1.01 -7.15 6.23
CA LEU A 39 -1.26 -5.72 6.03
C LEU A 39 -0.56 -4.85 7.08
N LEU A 40 -0.67 -5.20 8.36
CA LEU A 40 0.01 -4.48 9.45
C LEU A 40 1.53 -4.52 9.28
N SER A 41 2.10 -5.67 8.93
CA SER A 41 3.54 -5.80 8.65
C SER A 41 4.00 -4.99 7.43
N ARG A 42 3.13 -4.80 6.42
CA ARG A 42 3.45 -4.10 5.17
C ARG A 42 3.24 -2.61 5.23
N ALA A 43 2.30 -2.13 6.03
CA ALA A 43 2.06 -0.70 6.21
C ALA A 43 3.28 -0.01 6.83
N ASN A 44 4.04 -0.73 7.67
CA ASN A 44 5.28 -0.29 8.30
C ASN A 44 5.18 1.09 8.96
N LEU A 45 4.02 1.40 9.56
CA LEU A 45 3.75 2.70 10.18
C LEU A 45 4.64 2.99 11.40
N ALA A 46 5.28 1.97 11.97
CA ALA A 46 6.21 2.08 13.09
C ALA A 46 7.68 2.27 12.68
N GLY A 47 8.01 2.10 11.39
CA GLY A 47 9.39 2.11 10.89
C GLY A 47 9.61 3.17 9.81
N ASP A 48 10.44 2.85 8.83
CA ASP A 48 10.67 3.72 7.68
C ASP A 48 9.36 4.01 6.94
N PHE A 49 8.97 5.28 6.96
CA PHE A 49 7.76 5.75 6.33
C PHE A 49 7.89 5.71 4.80
N VAL A 50 7.08 4.87 4.15
CA VAL A 50 7.00 4.77 2.69
C VAL A 50 5.60 5.19 2.25
N PRO A 51 5.46 6.25 1.44
CA PRO A 51 4.15 6.83 1.13
C PRO A 51 3.27 5.90 0.29
N PHE A 52 3.85 5.06 -0.56
CA PHE A 52 3.12 4.07 -1.34
C PHE A 52 3.92 2.79 -1.47
N THR A 53 3.27 1.67 -1.16
CA THR A 53 3.83 0.33 -1.33
C THR A 53 2.82 -0.57 -2.02
N PHE A 54 3.32 -1.57 -2.75
CA PHE A 54 2.49 -2.64 -3.28
C PHE A 54 3.20 -3.98 -3.09
N SER A 55 2.43 -5.02 -2.80
CA SER A 55 2.92 -6.37 -2.56
C SER A 55 1.91 -7.42 -3.00
N LYS A 56 2.25 -8.70 -2.89
CA LYS A 56 1.39 -9.81 -3.27
C LYS A 56 1.39 -10.88 -2.18
N PHE A 57 0.21 -11.32 -1.76
CA PHE A 57 0.02 -12.39 -0.77
C PHE A 57 -1.16 -13.27 -1.17
N ASN A 58 -1.04 -14.60 -1.10
CA ASN A 58 -2.10 -15.55 -1.48
C ASN A 58 -2.79 -15.26 -2.83
N ASN A 59 -1.99 -14.90 -3.84
CA ASN A 59 -2.46 -14.49 -5.17
C ASN A 59 -3.38 -13.25 -5.20
N GLN A 60 -3.33 -12.42 -4.16
CA GLN A 60 -4.00 -11.13 -4.06
C GLN A 60 -2.95 -10.02 -4.02
N TRP A 61 -3.20 -8.96 -4.77
CA TRP A 61 -2.41 -7.74 -4.76
C TRP A 61 -2.84 -6.85 -3.62
N ILE A 62 -1.86 -6.32 -2.92
CA ILE A 62 -2.01 -5.43 -1.77
C ILE A 62 -1.41 -4.08 -2.16
N TYR A 63 -2.19 -3.02 -2.04
CA TYR A 63 -1.75 -1.64 -2.27
C TYR A 63 -1.95 -0.85 -0.99
N ILE A 64 -0.91 -0.17 -0.52
CA ILE A 64 -0.97 0.59 0.73
C ILE A 64 -0.44 1.99 0.45
N VAL A 65 -1.26 3.00 0.77
CA VAL A 65 -0.80 4.38 0.86
C VAL A 65 -0.79 4.76 2.32
N SER A 66 0.36 5.22 2.80
CA SER A 66 0.55 5.69 4.17
C SER A 66 0.68 7.19 4.17
N THR A 67 0.19 7.86 5.21
CA THR A 67 0.30 9.32 5.34
C THR A 67 0.40 9.72 6.82
N PRO A 68 1.39 10.56 7.21
CA PRO A 68 1.42 11.10 8.56
C PRO A 68 0.30 12.13 8.73
N VAL A 69 -0.17 12.26 9.96
CA VAL A 69 -1.05 13.35 10.39
C VAL A 69 -0.16 14.37 11.08
N GLU A 70 -0.06 15.56 10.48
CA GLU A 70 0.61 16.69 11.11
C GLU A 70 -0.37 17.28 12.13
N HIS A 71 0.01 17.26 13.41
CA HIS A 71 -0.70 18.02 14.44
C HIS A 71 -0.06 19.41 14.46
N GLU A 72 -0.84 20.44 14.15
CA GLU A 72 -0.42 21.81 14.44
C GLU A 72 -0.37 21.92 15.96
N GLU A 73 0.84 21.97 16.52
CA GLU A 73 1.05 22.27 17.94
C GLU A 73 0.59 23.72 18.14
N GLU A 74 -0.66 23.91 18.59
CA GLU A 74 -1.08 25.21 19.10
C GLU A 74 -0.21 25.49 20.34
N GLU A 75 0.64 26.53 20.27
CA GLU A 75 1.38 27.00 21.44
C GLU A 75 0.37 27.33 22.55
N PRO A 76 0.58 26.86 23.79
CA PRO A 76 -0.34 27.16 24.88
C PRO A 76 -0.35 28.67 25.11
N THR A 77 -1.45 29.34 24.76
CA THR A 77 -1.74 30.69 25.23
C THR A 77 -2.05 30.61 26.73
N ASP A 78 -1.32 31.38 27.52
CA ASP A 78 -1.24 31.37 29.00
C ASP A 78 -2.55 31.66 29.79
N GLU A 79 -3.74 31.43 29.24
CA GLU A 79 -5.00 31.80 29.89
C GLU A 79 -6.05 30.69 29.76
N GLU A 80 -5.92 29.59 30.51
CA GLU A 80 -7.04 28.72 30.91
C GLU A 80 -6.58 27.66 31.95
N GLU A 81 -6.00 28.12 33.07
CA GLU A 81 -6.00 27.33 34.31
C GLU A 81 -7.36 27.53 34.99
N GLU A 82 -8.28 26.56 34.84
CA GLU A 82 -9.08 25.98 35.94
C GLU A 82 -10.14 25.01 35.37
N ASP A 83 -10.25 23.85 36.02
CA ASP A 83 -11.25 22.79 35.83
C ASP A 83 -11.17 21.83 34.63
N LYS A 84 -10.17 20.93 34.61
CA LYS A 84 -10.38 19.55 34.06
C LYS A 84 -9.68 18.48 34.89
N LEU A 85 -10.51 17.72 35.62
CA LEU A 85 -10.19 16.55 36.41
C LEU A 85 -9.67 15.39 35.52
N SER A 86 -8.42 15.01 35.74
CA SER A 86 -7.74 13.74 35.40
C SER A 86 -8.26 12.92 34.21
N ASN A 87 -7.63 13.09 33.04
CA ASN A 87 -7.40 12.00 32.10
C ASN A 87 -5.89 11.92 31.82
N ASP A 88 -5.34 10.73 32.02
CA ASP A 88 -3.92 10.39 32.01
C ASP A 88 -3.34 10.42 30.58
N THR A 89 -3.16 11.64 30.04
CA THR A 89 -2.18 12.08 29.03
C THR A 89 -2.58 13.50 28.62
N GLY A 90 -1.97 14.51 29.24
CA GLY A 90 -2.31 15.94 29.07
C GLY A 90 -1.91 16.55 27.73
N LYS A 91 -2.28 15.92 26.61
CA LYS A 91 -2.23 16.52 25.26
C LYS A 91 -3.66 16.74 24.78
N GLU A 92 -4.05 18.00 24.62
CA GLU A 92 -5.29 18.33 23.91
C GLU A 92 -5.05 18.11 22.42
N TYR A 93 -5.77 17.14 21.84
CA TYR A 93 -5.66 16.85 20.43
C TYR A 93 -6.83 17.49 19.68
N SER A 94 -6.54 18.52 18.89
CA SER A 94 -7.52 19.23 18.07
C SER A 94 -7.63 18.60 16.68
N GLY A 95 -8.85 18.52 16.13
CA GLY A 95 -9.12 18.05 14.77
C GLY A 95 -9.74 16.64 14.65
N PRO A 96 -10.17 16.24 13.44
CA PRO A 96 -10.90 15.00 13.19
C PRO A 96 -10.08 13.73 13.44
N LEU A 97 -8.75 13.84 13.51
CA LEU A 97 -7.80 12.75 13.71
C LEU A 97 -6.89 12.99 14.93
N GLY A 98 -7.41 13.62 15.98
CA GLY A 98 -6.59 14.10 17.10
C GLY A 98 -5.65 13.05 17.71
N ARG A 99 -6.08 11.80 17.89
CA ARG A 99 -5.24 10.75 18.50
C ARG A 99 -4.36 9.98 17.50
N VAL A 100 -4.45 10.27 16.21
CA VAL A 100 -3.77 9.48 15.17
C VAL A 100 -2.49 10.21 14.76
N GLU A 101 -1.34 9.54 14.86
CA GLU A 101 -0.05 10.08 14.37
C GLU A 101 0.13 9.82 12.88
N ALA A 102 -0.28 8.64 12.42
CA ALA A 102 -0.20 8.25 11.02
C ALA A 102 -1.27 7.23 10.71
N PHE A 103 -1.72 7.19 9.46
CA PHE A 103 -2.64 6.16 9.01
C PHE A 103 -2.27 5.67 7.61
N SER A 104 -2.77 4.50 7.28
CA SER A 104 -2.62 3.88 5.97
C SER A 104 -3.97 3.41 5.46
N ILE A 105 -4.20 3.65 4.18
CA ILE A 105 -5.32 3.06 3.45
C ILE A 105 -4.78 1.89 2.64
N CYS A 106 -5.35 0.71 2.87
CA CYS A 106 -4.97 -0.52 2.21
C CYS A 106 -6.09 -1.03 1.30
N MET A 107 -5.73 -1.46 0.09
CA MET A 107 -6.65 -2.09 -0.86
C MET A 107 -6.15 -3.47 -1.25
N LEU A 108 -7.06 -4.44 -1.21
CA LEU A 108 -6.87 -5.80 -1.68
C LEU A 108 -7.51 -5.94 -3.06
N CYS A 109 -6.77 -6.43 -4.04
CA CYS A 109 -7.24 -6.58 -5.42
C CYS A 109 -6.74 -7.90 -6.04
N LYS A 110 -7.37 -8.33 -7.14
CA LYS A 110 -6.94 -9.51 -7.92
C LYS A 110 -5.99 -9.16 -9.05
N ASP A 111 -6.03 -7.93 -9.53
CA ASP A 111 -5.30 -7.46 -10.70
C ASP A 111 -4.12 -6.56 -10.32
N TYR A 112 -3.17 -6.50 -11.26
CA TYR A 112 -1.99 -5.67 -11.13
C TYR A 112 -2.21 -4.32 -11.83
N ASN A 113 -2.48 -3.26 -11.06
CA ASN A 113 -2.56 -1.88 -11.56
C ASN A 113 -2.16 -0.86 -10.47
N PRO A 114 -0.86 -0.78 -10.11
CA PRO A 114 -0.40 0.09 -9.02
C PRO A 114 -0.69 1.58 -9.22
N GLU A 115 -0.78 2.10 -10.45
CA GLU A 115 -1.06 3.53 -10.69
C GLU A 115 -2.50 3.92 -10.41
N MET A 116 -3.43 3.09 -10.90
CA MET A 116 -4.85 3.24 -10.63
C MET A 116 -5.11 3.18 -9.12
N TYR A 117 -4.59 2.14 -8.46
CA TYR A 117 -4.80 1.94 -7.03
C TYR A 117 -4.07 2.96 -6.16
N ALA A 118 -2.89 3.45 -6.57
CA ALA A 118 -2.23 4.55 -5.87
C ALA A 118 -3.06 5.83 -5.90
N THR A 119 -3.61 6.19 -7.08
CA THR A 119 -4.45 7.38 -7.24
C THR A 119 -5.73 7.26 -6.43
N LEU A 120 -6.37 6.10 -6.47
CA LEU A 120 -7.59 5.85 -5.73
C LEU A 120 -7.38 5.87 -4.21
N CYS A 121 -6.32 5.22 -3.71
CA CYS A 121 -5.96 5.29 -2.29
C CYS A 121 -5.67 6.73 -1.84
N LYS A 122 -4.98 7.54 -2.66
CA LYS A 122 -4.71 8.95 -2.34
C LYS A 122 -6.00 9.76 -2.20
N LEU A 123 -6.97 9.55 -3.09
CA LEU A 123 -8.27 10.19 -2.99
C LEU A 123 -8.98 9.80 -1.68
N PHE A 124 -8.91 8.54 -1.27
CA PHE A 124 -9.45 8.10 0.00
C PHE A 124 -8.69 8.67 1.20
N VAL A 125 -7.37 8.84 1.10
CA VAL A 125 -6.56 9.50 2.13
C VAL A 125 -7.05 10.93 2.31
N ASP A 126 -7.29 11.67 1.22
CA ASP A 126 -7.77 13.05 1.28
C ASP A 126 -9.18 13.16 1.88
N VAL A 127 -10.07 12.20 1.55
CA VAL A 127 -11.41 12.12 2.16
C VAL A 127 -11.32 11.80 3.65
N TYR A 128 -10.42 10.89 4.04
CA TYR A 128 -10.23 10.48 5.42
C TYR A 128 -9.61 11.60 6.27
N LYS A 129 -8.59 12.30 5.77
CA LYS A 129 -8.00 13.48 6.43
C LYS A 129 -9.02 14.54 6.76
N LYS A 130 -9.95 14.81 5.83
CA LYS A 130 -10.97 15.86 6.00
C LYS A 130 -12.08 15.45 6.97
N THR A 131 -12.46 14.17 6.98
CA THR A 131 -13.63 13.71 7.72
C THR A 131 -13.28 13.09 9.08
N GLY A 132 -12.17 12.36 9.16
CA GLY A 132 -11.83 11.49 10.30
C GLY A 132 -12.76 10.29 10.49
N THR A 133 -13.67 10.01 9.54
CA THR A 133 -14.61 8.90 9.65
C THR A 133 -14.52 7.94 8.45
N PRO A 134 -14.64 6.62 8.68
CA PRO A 134 -14.53 5.61 7.63
C PRO A 134 -15.76 5.57 6.71
N ILE A 135 -16.89 6.16 7.11
CA ILE A 135 -18.17 6.11 6.39
C ILE A 135 -18.07 6.80 5.04
N ASN A 136 -17.42 7.97 4.97
CA ASN A 136 -17.25 8.70 3.72
C ASN A 136 -16.30 7.96 2.77
N VAL A 137 -15.28 7.28 3.32
CA VAL A 137 -14.38 6.43 2.55
C VAL A 137 -15.14 5.23 1.99
N LEU A 138 -15.98 4.56 2.79
CA LEU A 138 -16.84 3.48 2.34
C LEU A 138 -17.81 3.94 1.23
N GLN A 139 -18.42 5.12 1.39
CA GLN A 139 -19.31 5.65 0.36
C GLN A 139 -18.58 5.86 -0.96
N GLY A 140 -17.36 6.42 -0.91
CA GLY A 140 -16.48 6.52 -2.08
C GLY A 140 -16.17 5.15 -2.67
N PHE A 141 -15.75 4.19 -1.84
CA PHE A 141 -15.46 2.83 -2.25
C PHE A 141 -16.62 2.14 -2.98
N LEU A 142 -17.84 2.22 -2.44
CA LEU A 142 -19.03 1.65 -3.06
C LEU A 142 -19.40 2.37 -4.38
N ARG A 143 -19.14 3.68 -4.48
CA ARG A 143 -19.30 4.42 -5.74
C ARG A 143 -18.30 3.97 -6.80
N VAL A 144 -17.03 3.75 -6.45
CA VAL A 144 -16.08 3.12 -7.37
C VAL A 144 -16.64 1.78 -7.84
N LEU A 145 -17.02 0.89 -6.92
CA LEU A 145 -17.49 -0.46 -7.26
C LEU A 145 -18.73 -0.49 -8.15
N THR A 146 -19.60 0.52 -8.09
CA THR A 146 -20.86 0.55 -8.85
C THR A 146 -20.77 1.38 -10.13
N SER A 147 -20.06 2.51 -10.09
CA SER A 147 -20.01 3.49 -11.17
C SER A 147 -18.66 3.56 -11.88
N GLY A 148 -17.58 3.04 -11.28
CA GLY A 148 -16.21 3.19 -11.78
C GLY A 148 -15.62 4.58 -11.69
N LYS A 149 -16.33 5.54 -11.06
CA LYS A 149 -15.90 6.93 -10.96
C LYS A 149 -16.08 7.47 -9.55
N VAL A 150 -15.10 8.22 -9.06
CA VAL A 150 -15.19 8.94 -7.78
C VAL A 150 -14.43 10.25 -7.88
N GLY A 151 -15.15 11.38 -7.75
CA GLY A 151 -14.54 12.69 -7.94
C GLY A 151 -13.95 12.80 -9.35
N ASP A 152 -12.68 13.16 -9.42
CA ASP A 152 -11.92 13.27 -10.68
C ASP A 152 -11.30 11.93 -11.14
N PHE A 153 -11.46 10.86 -10.36
CA PHE A 153 -10.98 9.54 -10.74
C PHE A 153 -11.97 8.86 -11.68
N ASP A 154 -11.50 8.51 -12.88
CA ASP A 154 -12.17 7.59 -13.80
C ASP A 154 -11.29 6.35 -14.00
N GLN A 155 -11.91 5.18 -13.95
CA GLN A 155 -11.20 3.93 -14.17
C GLN A 155 -10.72 3.78 -15.62
N GLU A 156 -11.42 4.37 -16.59
CA GLU A 156 -11.07 4.24 -18.01
C GLU A 156 -9.73 4.91 -18.35
N ASP A 157 -9.32 5.91 -17.56
CA ASP A 157 -8.05 6.63 -17.71
C ASP A 157 -6.83 5.75 -17.38
N PHE A 158 -7.02 4.60 -16.72
CA PHE A 158 -5.93 3.73 -16.27
C PHE A 158 -5.97 2.34 -16.93
N PRO A 159 -5.65 2.24 -18.22
CA PRO A 159 -5.59 0.94 -18.89
C PRO A 159 -4.43 0.10 -18.31
N ALA A 160 -4.70 -1.19 -18.08
CA ALA A 160 -3.72 -2.11 -17.48
C ALA A 160 -2.38 -2.15 -18.22
N ARG A 161 -2.37 -1.91 -19.54
CA ARG A 161 -1.15 -1.87 -20.37
C ARG A 161 -0.17 -0.78 -19.91
N ASP A 162 -0.68 0.38 -19.52
CA ASP A 162 0.17 1.52 -19.18
C ASP A 162 0.86 1.29 -17.84
N ALA A 163 0.14 0.67 -16.90
CA ALA A 163 0.73 0.18 -15.67
C ALA A 163 1.90 -0.81 -15.90
N LEU A 164 1.88 -1.59 -16.99
CA LEU A 164 3.01 -2.47 -17.31
C LEU A 164 4.22 -1.68 -17.83
N LEU A 165 3.98 -0.62 -18.59
CA LEU A 165 5.02 0.15 -19.30
C LEU A 165 5.62 1.30 -18.49
N ALA A 166 5.03 1.65 -17.35
CA ALA A 166 5.43 2.83 -16.58
C ALA A 166 6.88 2.82 -16.05
N THR A 167 7.58 1.68 -16.07
CA THR A 167 8.97 1.60 -15.60
C THR A 167 9.97 1.69 -16.75
N SER A 168 10.99 2.53 -16.56
CA SER A 168 12.12 2.72 -17.46
C SER A 168 13.11 1.54 -17.39
N ILE A 169 13.10 0.68 -18.40
CA ILE A 169 14.10 -0.41 -18.55
C ILE A 169 15.54 0.15 -18.55
N LYS A 170 15.73 1.36 -19.09
CA LYS A 170 17.04 2.03 -19.16
C LYS A 170 17.67 2.23 -17.79
N ASP A 171 16.88 2.57 -16.77
CA ASP A 171 17.40 2.83 -15.43
C ASP A 171 17.87 1.52 -14.78
N ILE A 172 17.18 0.42 -15.08
CA ILE A 172 17.54 -0.90 -14.57
C ILE A 172 18.82 -1.42 -15.21
N ILE A 173 18.98 -1.22 -16.52
CA ILE A 173 20.24 -1.55 -17.22
C ILE A 173 21.41 -0.77 -16.62
N LYS A 174 21.20 0.50 -16.21
CA LYS A 174 22.24 1.28 -15.54
C LYS A 174 22.58 0.77 -14.14
N ILE A 175 21.58 0.29 -13.38
CA ILE A 175 21.79 -0.26 -12.03
C ILE A 175 22.61 -1.55 -12.07
N PHE A 176 22.26 -2.48 -12.96
CA PHE A 176 22.92 -3.79 -13.04
C PHE A 176 24.16 -3.80 -13.94
N GLY A 177 24.32 -2.81 -14.83
CA GLY A 177 25.44 -2.75 -15.76
C GLY A 177 25.52 -3.98 -16.66
N ILE A 178 26.70 -4.63 -16.70
CA ILE A 178 26.95 -5.80 -17.55
C ILE A 178 26.24 -7.07 -17.05
N GLU A 179 25.95 -7.14 -15.76
CA GLU A 179 25.34 -8.31 -15.11
C GLU A 179 23.86 -8.49 -15.48
N ILE A 180 23.26 -7.50 -16.16
CA ILE A 180 21.89 -7.59 -16.69
C ILE A 180 21.70 -8.80 -17.62
N ILE A 181 22.77 -9.26 -18.28
CA ILE A 181 22.76 -10.45 -19.13
C ILE A 181 22.46 -11.71 -18.30
N LEU A 182 23.01 -11.82 -17.09
CA LEU A 182 22.73 -12.93 -16.18
C LEU A 182 21.28 -12.90 -15.71
N LEU A 183 20.76 -11.72 -15.40
CA LEU A 183 19.36 -11.55 -15.05
C LEU A 183 18.44 -11.96 -16.20
N TRP A 184 18.70 -11.44 -17.40
CA TRP A 184 17.88 -11.73 -18.58
C TRP A 184 17.91 -13.22 -18.96
N THR A 185 19.08 -13.87 -18.92
CA THR A 185 19.21 -15.31 -19.19
C THR A 185 18.50 -16.14 -18.12
N ALA A 186 18.63 -15.82 -16.83
CA ALA A 186 17.90 -16.50 -15.76
C ALA A 186 16.38 -16.40 -15.93
N LEU A 187 15.89 -15.20 -16.28
CA LEU A 187 14.50 -14.92 -16.60
C LEU A 187 14.02 -15.73 -17.82
N MET A 188 14.80 -15.77 -18.90
CA MET A 188 14.52 -16.61 -20.08
C MET A 188 14.50 -18.11 -19.74
N MET A 189 15.33 -18.58 -18.81
CA MET A 189 15.36 -19.97 -18.35
C MET A 189 14.28 -20.32 -17.30
N LYS A 190 13.35 -19.40 -16.99
CA LYS A 190 12.33 -19.57 -15.93
C LYS A 190 12.93 -19.92 -14.57
N LYS A 191 14.14 -19.41 -14.27
CA LYS A 191 14.75 -19.58 -12.95
C LYS A 191 14.06 -18.67 -11.94
N ARG A 192 14.02 -19.12 -10.69
CA ARG A 192 13.56 -18.31 -9.56
C ARG A 192 14.63 -17.27 -9.27
N VAL A 193 14.31 -15.99 -9.47
CA VAL A 193 15.22 -14.87 -9.24
C VAL A 193 14.78 -14.16 -7.97
N VAL A 194 15.73 -13.90 -7.07
CA VAL A 194 15.52 -13.11 -5.86
C VAL A 194 16.40 -11.86 -5.96
N VAL A 195 15.81 -10.70 -5.70
CA VAL A 195 16.52 -9.42 -5.67
C VAL A 195 16.56 -8.95 -4.22
N TYR A 196 17.76 -8.61 -3.75
CA TYR A 196 17.94 -7.99 -2.44
C TYR A 196 18.29 -6.51 -2.62
N CYS A 197 17.65 -5.64 -1.84
CA CYS A 197 17.91 -4.21 -1.81
C CYS A 197 17.53 -3.64 -0.45
N ASP A 198 18.30 -2.68 0.05
CA ASP A 198 18.02 -2.03 1.34
C ASP A 198 16.84 -1.06 1.26
N LYS A 199 16.57 -0.48 0.08
CA LYS A 199 15.48 0.47 -0.15
C LYS A 199 14.31 -0.20 -0.86
N SER A 200 13.16 -0.28 -0.19
CA SER A 200 11.93 -0.87 -0.72
C SER A 200 11.46 -0.17 -2.01
N SER A 201 11.57 1.15 -2.10
CA SER A 201 11.20 1.92 -3.30
C SER A 201 12.01 1.52 -4.53
N THR A 202 13.33 1.34 -4.39
CA THR A 202 14.21 0.87 -5.46
C THR A 202 13.88 -0.59 -5.84
N LEU A 203 13.65 -1.44 -4.84
CA LEU A 203 13.26 -2.84 -5.04
C LEU A 203 11.98 -2.96 -5.88
N LEU A 204 10.94 -2.19 -5.53
CA LEU A 204 9.67 -2.19 -6.25
C LEU A 204 9.84 -1.73 -7.70
N ARG A 205 10.70 -0.73 -7.97
CA ARG A 205 11.04 -0.31 -9.34
C ARG A 205 11.73 -1.41 -10.13
N VAL A 206 12.69 -2.11 -9.51
CA VAL A 206 13.40 -3.23 -10.14
C VAL A 206 12.43 -4.36 -10.47
N ILE A 207 11.62 -4.80 -9.51
CA ILE A 207 10.72 -5.94 -9.71
C ILE A 207 9.65 -5.63 -10.76
N ARG A 208 9.14 -4.40 -10.80
CA ARG A 208 8.19 -3.96 -11.82
C ARG A 208 8.75 -4.05 -13.24
N SER A 209 10.06 -3.91 -13.41
CA SER A 209 10.72 -4.02 -14.72
C SER A 209 10.93 -5.46 -15.20
N PHE A 210 10.84 -6.46 -14.32
CA PHE A 210 11.19 -7.84 -14.68
C PHE A 210 10.39 -8.41 -15.83
N PRO A 211 9.07 -8.23 -15.87
CA PRO A 211 8.29 -8.71 -17.01
C PRO A 211 8.56 -7.95 -18.30
N LEU A 212 9.09 -6.73 -18.25
CA LEU A 212 9.47 -5.98 -19.44
C LEU A 212 10.61 -6.67 -20.21
N PHE A 213 11.53 -7.31 -19.50
CA PHE A 213 12.59 -8.12 -20.11
C PHE A 213 12.06 -9.36 -20.84
N ILE A 214 10.84 -9.80 -20.50
CA ILE A 214 10.20 -10.98 -21.07
C ILE A 214 8.77 -10.66 -21.55
N TRP A 215 8.61 -9.54 -22.26
CA TRP A 215 7.30 -9.04 -22.67
C TRP A 215 6.42 -10.07 -23.41
N HIS A 216 7.04 -11.02 -24.12
CA HIS A 216 6.35 -12.08 -24.86
C HIS A 216 5.58 -13.07 -23.97
N ARG A 217 5.96 -13.25 -22.70
CA ARG A 217 5.28 -14.21 -21.79
C ARG A 217 3.98 -13.69 -21.23
N ARG A 218 3.86 -12.37 -21.15
CA ARG A 218 2.69 -11.67 -20.62
C ARG A 218 2.16 -12.20 -19.26
N ASP A 219 3.05 -12.64 -18.38
CA ASP A 219 2.68 -13.25 -17.10
C ASP A 219 3.29 -12.46 -15.93
N TRP A 220 2.47 -11.62 -15.31
CA TRP A 220 2.83 -10.76 -14.17
C TRP A 220 2.41 -11.37 -12.82
N ASP A 221 1.68 -12.49 -12.83
CA ASP A 221 1.25 -13.15 -11.61
C ASP A 221 2.40 -13.84 -10.88
N LEU A 222 3.50 -14.09 -11.59
CA LEU A 222 4.73 -14.64 -11.03
C LEU A 222 5.51 -13.64 -10.15
N LEU A 223 5.11 -12.36 -10.13
CA LEU A 223 5.80 -11.34 -9.36
C LEU A 223 5.38 -11.36 -7.88
N HIS A 224 6.40 -11.39 -7.01
CA HIS A 224 6.25 -11.16 -5.59
C HIS A 224 7.08 -9.93 -5.20
N PRO A 225 6.52 -8.70 -5.24
CA PRO A 225 7.29 -7.46 -5.11
C PRO A 225 7.98 -7.27 -3.78
N PHE A 226 7.40 -7.77 -2.70
CA PHE A 226 7.94 -7.54 -1.38
C PHE A 226 7.55 -8.66 -0.44
N THR A 227 8.55 -9.41 0.02
CA THR A 227 8.43 -10.43 1.06
C THR A 227 9.25 -9.98 2.26
N ASN A 228 8.58 -9.70 3.38
CA ASN A 228 9.27 -9.40 4.62
C ASN A 228 9.75 -10.75 5.09
N MET A 229 11.05 -10.93 5.15
CA MET A 229 11.60 -11.97 6.02
C MET A 229 11.41 -11.45 7.45
N VAL A 230 10.16 -11.53 7.94
CA VAL A 230 9.93 -11.39 9.37
C VAL A 230 10.78 -12.46 10.03
N ARG A 231 11.47 -12.03 11.08
CA ARG A 231 12.52 -12.67 11.86
C ARG A 231 12.02 -13.92 12.61
N THR A 232 11.42 -14.84 11.88
CA THR A 232 11.11 -16.19 12.31
C THR A 232 11.71 -17.08 11.24
N LEU A 233 12.78 -17.77 11.61
CA LEU A 233 13.34 -18.91 10.91
C LEU A 233 12.25 -19.99 10.73
N PHE A 234 11.33 -19.78 9.80
CA PHE A 234 10.57 -20.83 9.16
C PHE A 234 10.98 -20.81 7.70
N PHE A 235 12.08 -21.53 7.46
CA PHE A 235 12.33 -22.34 6.27
C PHE A 235 11.14 -22.32 5.29
N VAL A 236 11.31 -21.68 4.12
CA VAL A 236 11.42 -22.31 2.77
C VAL A 236 10.50 -23.51 2.43
N HIS A 237 9.58 -23.96 3.28
CA HIS A 237 8.93 -25.27 3.16
C HIS A 237 7.44 -25.22 2.80
N HIS A 238 6.88 -24.04 2.49
CA HIS A 238 5.49 -23.94 2.03
C HIS A 238 5.27 -23.16 0.73
N LEU A 239 6.34 -22.88 -0.01
CA LEU A 239 6.25 -22.53 -1.45
C LEU A 239 6.66 -23.71 -2.36
N LEU A 240 6.46 -24.93 -1.84
CA LEU A 240 6.62 -26.22 -2.50
C LEU A 240 5.32 -27.02 -2.32
N MET A 241 4.28 -26.62 -3.05
CA MET A 241 3.32 -27.51 -3.69
C MET A 241 2.56 -26.74 -4.76
#